data_AF-A0A1G0BCA6-F1
#
_entry.id   AF-A0A1G0BCA6-F1
#
_cell.length_a   1.000
_cell.length_b   1.000
_cell.length_c   1.000
_cell.angle_alpha   90.00
_cell.angle_beta   90.00
_cell.angle_gamma   90.00
#
_symmetry.space_group_name_H-M   'P 1'
#
loop_
_entity.id
_entity.type
_entity.pdbx_description
1 polymer ?
#
loop_
_entity_poly.entity_id
_entity_poly.type
_entity_poly.pdbx_seq_one_letter_code
_entity_poly.pdbx_strand_id
1 'polypeptide(L)'
;MAKDPTDYSTVDFIAPALHVTCGQVLMDRQRHIAIVAKKGRSDVHLVRVKSGVLKLTKLSAKELVEEWSDADYPFDRAVAKLQELGRQHGITDAARLALERLAKSGCEPTQHRLFG
;
A
#
# COMPACT_ATOMS: atom_id res chain seq x y z
N MET A 1 -35.20 -36.51 19.93
CA MET A 1 -33.78 -36.35 19.55
C MET A 1 -33.74 -35.38 18.38
N ALA A 2 -33.65 -34.08 18.67
CA ALA A 2 -33.76 -33.01 17.69
C ALA A 2 -32.40 -32.29 17.57
N LYS A 3 -32.11 -31.87 16.34
CA LYS A 3 -30.80 -31.52 15.80
C LYS A 3 -30.16 -30.30 16.46
N ASP A 4 -28.86 -30.40 16.66
CA ASP A 4 -27.91 -29.31 16.83
C ASP A 4 -27.87 -28.43 15.56
N PRO A 5 -28.08 -27.11 15.65
CA PRO A 5 -27.58 -26.18 14.66
C PRO A 5 -26.39 -25.44 15.27
N THR A 6 -25.21 -26.01 15.03
CA THR A 6 -23.90 -25.36 15.00
C THR A 6 -24.01 -23.83 14.96
N ASP A 7 -23.79 -23.22 16.13
CA ASP A 7 -23.62 -21.79 16.29
C ASP A 7 -22.30 -21.43 15.60
N TYR A 8 -22.37 -21.12 14.30
CA TYR A 8 -21.25 -20.60 13.54
C TYR A 8 -20.94 -19.23 14.13
N SER A 9 -19.98 -19.24 15.05
CA SER A 9 -19.38 -18.09 15.67
C SER A 9 -19.25 -17.00 14.62
N THR A 10 -19.96 -15.89 14.85
CA THR A 10 -19.65 -14.62 14.20
C THR A 10 -18.27 -14.26 14.73
N VAL A 11 -17.23 -14.79 14.10
CA VAL A 11 -15.87 -14.30 14.25
C VAL A 11 -15.98 -12.84 13.82
N ASP A 12 -16.05 -11.96 14.81
CA ASP A 12 -15.81 -10.54 14.64
C ASP A 12 -14.48 -10.45 13.90
N PHE A 13 -14.55 -10.26 12.58
CA PHE A 13 -13.39 -9.95 11.77
C PHE A 13 -12.98 -8.54 12.20
N ILE A 14 -12.21 -8.48 13.28
CA ILE A 14 -11.45 -7.29 13.64
C ILE A 14 -10.63 -6.98 12.40
N ALA A 15 -11.03 -5.95 11.65
CA ALA A 15 -10.33 -5.57 10.44
C ALA A 15 -8.85 -5.38 10.83
N PRO A 16 -7.91 -6.08 10.17
CA PRO A 16 -6.51 -6.01 10.54
C PRO A 16 -6.10 -4.53 10.56
N ALA A 17 -5.59 -4.08 11.69
CA ALA A 17 -5.18 -2.70 11.85
C ALA A 17 -4.10 -2.41 10.80
N LEU A 18 -4.31 -1.37 10.00
CA LEU A 18 -3.35 -0.96 8.98
C LEU A 18 -2.14 -0.31 9.64
N HIS A 19 -1.08 -1.10 9.88
CA HIS A 19 0.19 -0.63 10.42
C HIS A 19 1.12 -0.11 9.32
N VAL A 20 0.65 0.88 8.56
CA VAL A 20 1.47 1.62 7.59
C VAL A 20 1.43 3.11 7.84
N THR A 21 2.45 3.80 7.33
CA THR A 21 2.55 5.27 7.30
C THR A 21 2.54 5.79 5.87
N CYS A 22 2.14 7.05 5.70
CA CYS A 22 2.26 7.72 4.41
C CYS A 22 3.74 7.83 4.04
N GLY A 23 4.10 7.45 2.82
CA GLY A 23 5.44 7.34 2.27
C GLY A 23 6.15 6.01 2.59
N GLN A 24 5.53 5.10 3.34
CA GLN A 24 6.11 3.78 3.57
C GLN A 24 6.30 3.04 2.23
N VAL A 25 7.44 2.40 2.05
CA VAL A 25 7.75 1.66 0.81
C VAL A 25 7.38 0.20 1.02
N LEU A 26 6.60 -0.33 0.08
CA LEU A 26 6.12 -1.69 0.10
C LEU A 26 6.64 -2.42 -1.13
N MET A 27 6.76 -3.74 -1.02
CA MET A 27 7.17 -4.59 -2.12
C MET A 27 6.18 -5.74 -2.29
N ASP A 28 5.78 -6.02 -3.53
CA ASP A 28 4.96 -7.20 -3.83
C ASP A 28 5.82 -8.46 -4.00
N ARG A 29 5.18 -9.62 -4.12
CA ARG A 29 5.88 -10.91 -4.34
C ARG A 29 6.70 -10.97 -5.63
N GLN A 30 6.44 -10.09 -6.59
CA GLN A 30 7.17 -9.97 -7.85
C GLN A 30 8.31 -8.94 -7.75
N ARG A 31 8.60 -8.43 -6.54
CA ARG A 31 9.59 -7.39 -6.26
C ARG A 31 9.29 -6.04 -6.89
N HIS A 32 8.02 -5.77 -7.22
CA HIS A 32 7.63 -4.42 -7.60
C HIS A 32 7.48 -3.55 -6.36
N ILE A 33 8.08 -2.38 -6.40
CA ILE A 33 7.94 -1.39 -5.35
C ILE A 33 6.64 -0.60 -5.51
N ALA A 34 6.06 -0.21 -4.39
CA ALA A 34 5.02 0.78 -4.29
C ALA A 34 5.25 1.68 -3.09
N ILE A 35 4.64 2.86 -3.09
CA ILE A 35 4.72 3.79 -1.97
C ILE A 35 3.33 4.17 -1.49
N VAL A 36 3.13 4.18 -0.17
CA VAL A 36 1.87 4.59 0.43
C VAL A 36 1.68 6.09 0.23
N ALA A 37 0.69 6.50 -0.56
CA ALA A 37 0.39 7.92 -0.79
C ALA A 37 -0.68 8.47 0.18
N LYS A 38 -1.54 7.59 0.70
CA LYS A 38 -2.57 7.95 1.66
C LYS A 38 -2.97 6.73 2.47
N LYS A 39 -3.27 6.95 3.75
CA LYS A 39 -3.89 5.97 4.64
C LYS A 39 -5.28 6.45 5.05
N GLY A 40 -6.27 5.60 4.86
CA GLY A 40 -7.60 5.71 5.45
C GLY A 40 -7.72 4.87 6.72
N ARG A 41 -8.95 4.71 7.24
CA ARG A 41 -9.20 3.86 8.42
C ARG A 41 -9.04 2.37 8.11
N SER A 42 -9.56 1.93 6.97
CA SER A 42 -9.59 0.52 6.52
C SER A 42 -9.03 0.32 5.12
N ASP A 43 -8.51 1.39 4.51
CA ASP A 43 -7.93 1.38 3.19
C ASP A 43 -6.59 2.14 3.14
N VAL A 44 -5.81 1.83 2.12
CA VAL A 44 -4.59 2.56 1.77
C VAL A 44 -4.59 2.85 0.28
N HIS A 45 -3.94 3.93 -0.11
CA HIS A 45 -3.71 4.24 -1.51
C HIS A 45 -2.21 4.11 -1.78
N LEU A 46 -1.86 3.23 -2.71
CA LEU A 46 -0.50 3.00 -3.15
C LEU A 46 -0.27 3.62 -4.51
N VAL A 47 0.87 4.29 -4.71
CA VAL A 47 1.38 4.55 -6.06
C VAL A 47 2.18 3.33 -6.49
N ARG A 48 1.67 2.61 -7.49
CA ARG A 48 2.28 1.39 -8.03
C ARG A 48 2.17 1.35 -9.55
N VAL A 49 3.03 0.55 -10.19
CA VAL A 49 2.80 0.14 -11.58
C VAL A 49 1.68 -0.90 -11.59
N LYS A 50 0.69 -0.71 -12.45
CA LYS A 50 -0.36 -1.71 -12.72
C LYS A 50 -0.73 -1.65 -14.19
N SER A 51 -0.69 -2.78 -14.89
CA SER A 51 -0.91 -2.85 -16.35
C SER A 51 0.04 -1.93 -17.12
N GLY A 52 1.30 -1.85 -16.69
CA GLY A 52 2.32 -1.03 -17.35
C GLY A 52 2.19 0.48 -17.14
N VAL A 53 1.29 0.99 -16.30
CA VAL A 53 1.18 2.43 -16.04
C VAL A 53 1.29 2.70 -14.54
N LEU A 54 2.00 3.76 -14.17
CA LEU A 54 2.07 4.20 -12.79
C LEU A 54 0.76 4.88 -12.38
N LYS A 55 0.06 4.29 -11.41
CA LYS A 55 -1.27 4.75 -10.99
C LYS A 55 -1.44 4.69 -9.47
N LEU A 56 -2.36 5.51 -8.98
CA LEU A 56 -2.83 5.45 -7.61
C LEU A 56 -3.87 4.32 -7.49
N THR A 57 -3.59 3.32 -6.67
CA THR A 57 -4.46 2.16 -6.45
C THR A 57 -4.92 2.14 -5.00
N LYS A 58 -6.23 2.07 -4.79
CA LYS A 58 -6.83 1.84 -3.47
C LYS A 58 -6.80 0.34 -3.16
N LEU A 59 -6.32 -0.02 -1.97
CA LEU A 59 -6.34 -1.37 -1.43
C LEU A 59 -6.99 -1.36 -0.04
N SER A 60 -7.76 -2.39 0.26
CA SER A 60 -8.22 -2.68 1.61
C SER A 60 -7.07 -3.19 2.48
N ALA A 61 -7.26 -3.19 3.79
CA ALA A 61 -6.32 -3.78 4.75
C ALA A 61 -5.99 -5.25 4.41
N LYS A 62 -7.00 -6.02 4.00
CA LYS A 62 -6.85 -7.43 3.62
C LYS A 62 -5.97 -7.59 2.37
N GLU A 63 -6.28 -6.88 1.30
CA GLU A 63 -5.50 -6.94 0.05
C GLU A 63 -4.05 -6.49 0.27
N LEU A 64 -3.84 -5.49 1.13
CA LEU A 64 -2.50 -5.05 1.47
C LEU A 64 -1.67 -6.17 2.12
N VAL A 65 -2.25 -6.84 3.12
CA VAL A 65 -1.61 -7.93 3.87
C VAL A 65 -1.34 -9.16 2.99
N GLU A 66 -2.23 -9.46 2.05
CA GLU A 66 -2.10 -10.64 1.19
C GLU A 66 -1.02 -10.46 0.10
N GLU A 67 -0.93 -9.27 -0.49
CA GLU A 67 -0.08 -9.01 -1.66
C GLU A 67 1.26 -8.35 -1.35
N TRP A 68 1.37 -7.60 -0.24
CA TRP A 68 2.49 -6.71 0.03
C TRP A 68 3.22 -7.04 1.32
N SER A 69 4.53 -6.85 1.28
CA SER A 69 5.41 -6.88 2.44
C SER A 69 6.11 -5.55 2.61
N ASP A 70 6.69 -5.35 3.80
CA ASP A 70 7.58 -4.24 4.07
C ASP A 70 8.81 -4.37 3.17
N ALA A 71 9.33 -3.22 2.74
CA ALA A 71 10.52 -3.14 1.94
C ALA A 71 11.57 -2.34 2.70
N ASP A 72 12.75 -2.92 2.89
CA ASP A 72 13.93 -2.17 3.30
C ASP A 72 14.48 -1.39 2.10
N TYR A 73 13.70 -0.40 1.66
CA TYR A 73 13.97 0.42 0.49
C TYR A 73 13.80 1.90 0.86
N PRO A 74 14.87 2.72 0.73
CA PRO A 74 14.82 4.11 1.15
C PRO A 74 13.74 4.92 0.45
N PHE A 75 13.06 5.79 1.20
CA PHE A 75 11.94 6.60 0.70
C PHE A 75 12.33 7.43 -0.54
N ASP A 76 13.43 8.18 -0.45
CA ASP A 76 13.87 9.07 -1.54
C ASP A 76 14.19 8.30 -2.82
N ARG A 77 14.83 7.13 -2.67
CA ARG A 77 15.09 6.23 -3.80
C ARG A 77 13.79 5.72 -4.40
N ALA A 78 12.78 5.40 -3.57
CA ALA A 78 11.52 4.87 -4.06
C ALA A 78 10.76 5.94 -4.85
N VAL A 79 10.71 7.17 -4.34
CA VAL A 79 10.09 8.31 -5.04
C VAL A 79 10.80 8.55 -6.37
N ALA A 80 12.12 8.63 -6.39
CA ALA A 80 12.90 8.83 -7.61
C ALA A 80 12.66 7.69 -8.63
N LYS A 81 12.64 6.44 -8.16
CA LYS A 81 12.41 5.26 -9.01
C LYS A 81 11.00 5.25 -9.60
N LEU A 82 9.98 5.56 -8.80
CA LEU A 82 8.59 5.61 -9.26
C LEU A 82 8.38 6.76 -10.24
N GLN A 83 9.03 7.92 -10.03
CA GLN A 83 9.03 9.00 -11.01
C GLN A 83 9.70 8.60 -12.33
N GLU A 84 10.82 7.89 -12.28
CA GLU A 84 11.48 7.33 -13.46
C GLU A 84 10.54 6.37 -14.22
N LEU A 85 9.94 5.42 -13.53
CA LEU A 85 8.96 4.48 -14.11
C LEU A 85 7.77 5.21 -14.72
N GLY A 86 7.28 6.26 -14.06
CA GLY A 86 6.20 7.11 -14.58
C GLY A 86 6.58 7.84 -15.87
N ARG A 87 7.85 8.23 -16.05
CA ARG A 87 8.34 8.80 -17.32
C ARG A 87 8.47 7.76 -18.42
N GLN A 88 8.88 6.54 -18.08
CA GLN A 88 9.11 5.47 -19.05
C GLN A 88 7.81 4.84 -19.57
N HIS A 89 6.85 4.63 -18.67
CA HIS A 89 5.64 3.85 -18.98
C HIS A 89 4.34 4.64 -18.86
N GLY A 90 4.42 5.93 -18.54
CA GLY A 90 3.27 6.78 -18.29
C GLY A 90 2.82 6.77 -16.83
N ILE A 91 2.23 7.89 -16.43
CA ILE A 91 1.77 8.15 -15.06
C ILE A 91 0.41 8.83 -15.11
N THR A 92 -0.52 8.40 -14.26
CA THR A 92 -1.80 9.10 -14.13
C THR A 92 -1.63 10.39 -13.31
N ASP A 93 -2.46 11.40 -13.54
CA ASP A 93 -2.38 12.65 -12.78
C ASP A 93 -2.50 12.44 -11.28
N ALA A 94 -3.36 11.51 -10.84
CA ALA A 94 -3.50 11.16 -9.43
C ALA A 94 -2.20 10.60 -8.82
N ALA A 95 -1.48 9.73 -9.55
CA ALA A 95 -0.20 9.20 -9.10
C ALA A 95 0.90 10.27 -9.09
N ARG A 96 0.92 11.13 -10.12
CA ARG A 96 1.85 12.25 -10.23
C ARG A 96 1.70 13.21 -9.05
N LEU A 97 0.48 13.68 -8.80
CA LEU A 97 0.17 14.58 -7.68
C LEU A 97 0.49 13.94 -6.32
N ALA A 98 0.25 12.64 -6.18
CA ALA A 98 0.62 11.90 -4.97
C ALA A 98 2.14 11.88 -4.74
N LEU A 99 2.93 11.54 -5.76
CA LEU A 99 4.40 11.54 -5.66
C LEU A 99 4.97 12.94 -5.43
N GLU A 100 4.42 13.97 -6.08
CA GLU A 100 4.84 15.36 -5.85
C GLU A 100 4.55 15.81 -4.42
N ARG A 101 3.41 15.42 -3.85
CA ARG A 101 3.09 15.70 -2.45
C ARG A 101 4.06 15.00 -1.51
N LEU A 102 4.33 13.71 -1.75
CA LEU A 102 5.29 12.94 -0.96
C LEU A 102 6.68 13.58 -1.00
N ALA A 103 7.17 13.94 -2.19
CA ALA A 103 8.46 14.60 -2.37
C ALA A 103 8.53 15.96 -1.66
N LYS A 104 7.47 16.78 -1.75
CA LYS A 104 7.38 18.08 -1.06
C LYS A 104 7.29 17.95 0.47
N SER A 105 6.76 16.83 0.96
CA SER A 105 6.61 16.60 2.40
C SER A 105 7.96 16.36 3.08
N GLY A 106 8.96 15.87 2.33
CA GLY A 106 10.38 15.83 2.74
C GLY A 106 10.74 14.97 3.94
N CYS A 107 9.76 14.45 4.69
CA CYS A 107 9.98 13.59 5.83
C CYS A 107 9.99 12.13 5.38
N GLU A 108 11.14 11.47 5.51
CA GLU A 108 11.21 10.02 5.46
C GLU A 108 10.31 9.45 6.58
N PRO A 109 9.26 8.72 6.24
CA PRO A 109 8.33 8.24 7.24
C PRO A 109 8.92 7.06 7.99
N THR A 110 8.55 6.94 9.26
CA THR A 110 8.84 5.76 10.06
C THR A 110 8.27 4.53 9.34
N GLN A 111 9.16 3.62 8.93
CA GLN A 111 8.75 2.33 8.38
C GLN A 111 8.19 1.49 9.53
N HIS A 112 6.92 1.09 9.42
CA HIS A 112 6.34 0.15 10.36
C HIS A 112 6.36 -1.25 9.75
N ARG A 113 6.58 -2.27 10.59
CA ARG A 113 6.28 -3.64 10.15
C ARG A 113 4.80 -3.69 9.80
N LEU A 114 4.51 -4.15 8.58
CA LEU A 114 3.15 -4.42 8.13
C LEU A 114 2.44 -5.44 9.06
N PHE A 115 3.24 -6.27 9.73
CA PHE A 115 2.82 -7.33 10.64
C PHE A 115 3.51 -7.18 12.00
N GLY A 116 2.73 -7.19 13.07
CA GLY A 116 3.18 -7.17 14.46
C GLY A 116 2.17 -7.90 15.33
#